data_AF-A0A9Q1BW99-F1
#
_entry.id   AF-A0A9Q1BW99-F1
#
_cell.length_a   1.000
_cell.length_b   1.000
_cell.length_c   1.000
_cell.angle_alpha   90.00
_cell.angle_beta   90.00
_cell.angle_gamma   90.00
#
_symmetry.space_group_name_H-M   'P 1'
#
loop_
_entity.id
_entity.type
_entity.pdbx_description
1 polymer ?
#
loop_
_entity_poly.entity_id
_entity_poly.type
_entity_poly.pdbx_seq_one_letter_code
_entity_poly.pdbx_strand_id
1 'polypeptide(L)'
;MNNQNSVDQSSYFFYQRPEYPRDCEEVRNQCSSGAASGVYLIKPDGYSEPFEIYCDNVNSEAWTVLLRRNDERLNFDRIWNEYRDGFGFLSQEFWIGNEKLSYLTNQKNYELRINITYADGSSCYVNYDLFRTTDDFGSYKITKLGQFSGNADDCLPVCDCSCQKTCANLSVCLNTCNADIACVCSDGFYLKGEDCVPLAECSTCEVDGATIPEGGFYVNSDCTSRADCLNGQLIWDVTYSCSANAVCESRNNIRQCYTDDVDCLDVYNDGFTSSDVYTINPTNWPGSAFQVYCNMSDGGGWTVFQRRVDGTVDFYRNWTSYKEGFGSFDHEHWLGNDKLYYLTNQKRYTIRIDLVNLDGDPYYAKYDYFRVNDENDNYRLSQVGLTVVLQMNVAAATLMPVIL
;
A
#
# COMPACT_ATOMS: atom_id res chain seq x y z
N MET A 1 35.46 -40.90 -59.43
CA MET A 1 34.25 -40.28 -58.85
C MET A 1 34.60 -39.82 -57.45
N ASN A 2 35.00 -38.56 -57.31
CA ASN A 2 35.22 -37.92 -56.01
C ASN A 2 33.88 -37.36 -55.53
N ASN A 3 33.39 -37.81 -54.39
CA ASN A 3 32.27 -37.17 -53.71
C ASN A 3 32.82 -36.42 -52.50
N GLN A 4 33.02 -35.11 -52.66
CA GLN A 4 33.25 -34.20 -51.55
C GLN A 4 31.91 -34.02 -50.82
N ASN A 5 31.74 -34.68 -49.67
CA ASN A 5 30.74 -34.24 -48.70
C ASN A 5 31.33 -33.02 -47.99
N SER A 6 30.90 -31.83 -48.39
CA SER A 6 31.17 -30.59 -47.67
C SER A 6 30.52 -30.68 -46.29
N VAL A 7 31.34 -30.79 -45.25
CA VAL A 7 30.90 -30.55 -43.88
C VAL A 7 30.50 -29.08 -43.81
N ASP A 8 29.23 -28.83 -43.53
CA ASP A 8 28.68 -27.49 -43.32
C ASP A 8 29.39 -26.85 -42.11
N GLN A 9 30.32 -25.93 -42.38
CA GLN A 9 31.02 -25.14 -41.37
C GLN A 9 30.17 -23.91 -41.02
N SER A 10 29.03 -24.15 -40.40
CA SER A 10 28.16 -23.10 -39.89
C SER A 10 28.46 -22.84 -38.41
N SER A 11 28.78 -21.60 -38.06
CA SER A 11 28.87 -21.13 -36.68
C SER A 11 27.51 -20.60 -36.24
N TYR A 12 26.93 -21.17 -35.18
CA TYR A 12 25.64 -20.75 -34.63
C TYR A 12 25.85 -19.96 -33.34
N PHE A 13 25.08 -18.89 -33.18
CA PHE A 13 24.87 -18.22 -31.89
C PHE A 13 23.52 -18.68 -31.35
N PHE A 14 23.56 -19.49 -30.29
CA PHE A 14 22.35 -19.89 -29.58
C PHE A 14 22.06 -18.89 -28.46
N TYR A 15 20.81 -18.50 -28.33
CA TYR A 15 20.29 -17.93 -27.09
C TYR A 15 19.03 -18.69 -26.71
N GLN A 16 18.89 -19.01 -25.44
CA GLN A 16 17.71 -19.65 -24.86
C GLN A 16 17.32 -18.85 -23.63
N ARG A 17 16.02 -18.75 -23.35
CA ARG A 17 15.55 -18.14 -22.11
C ARG A 17 16.08 -18.96 -20.93
N PRO A 18 16.65 -18.34 -19.88
CA PRO A 18 17.03 -19.07 -18.68
C PRO A 18 15.79 -19.71 -18.05
N GLU A 19 15.84 -21.03 -17.80
CA GLU A 19 14.90 -21.69 -16.91
C GLU A 19 15.47 -21.66 -15.49
N TYR A 20 14.73 -21.06 -14.58
CA TYR A 20 15.11 -20.97 -13.17
C TYR A 20 14.36 -22.05 -12.37
N PRO A 21 15.00 -22.69 -11.38
CA PRO A 21 14.31 -23.58 -10.46
C PRO A 21 13.24 -22.81 -9.67
N ARG A 22 12.13 -23.46 -9.35
CA ARG A 22 11.01 -22.81 -8.63
C ARG A 22 11.18 -22.74 -7.12
N ASP A 23 12.04 -23.59 -6.57
CA ASP A 23 12.31 -23.75 -5.15
C ASP A 23 13.65 -24.46 -4.92
N CYS A 24 14.07 -24.58 -3.67
CA CYS A 24 15.34 -25.21 -3.30
C CYS A 24 15.39 -26.72 -3.59
N GLU A 25 14.25 -27.40 -3.67
CA GLU A 25 14.20 -28.81 -4.05
C GLU A 25 14.56 -28.98 -5.53
N GLU A 26 14.06 -28.11 -6.41
CA GLU A 26 14.49 -28.08 -7.81
C GLU A 26 15.96 -27.66 -7.97
N VAL A 27 16.45 -26.71 -7.17
CA VAL A 27 17.88 -26.37 -7.12
C VAL A 27 18.72 -27.62 -6.81
N ARG A 28 18.33 -28.41 -5.80
CA ARG A 28 19.04 -29.63 -5.41
C ARG A 28 19.04 -30.66 -6.53
N ASN A 29 17.91 -30.83 -7.21
CA ASN A 29 17.73 -31.80 -8.29
C ASN A 29 18.50 -31.46 -9.58
N GLN A 30 18.92 -30.20 -9.76
CA GLN A 30 19.78 -29.79 -10.87
C GLN A 30 21.22 -30.33 -10.74
N CYS A 31 21.65 -30.75 -9.55
CA CYS A 31 22.99 -31.27 -9.31
C CYS A 31 22.97 -32.79 -9.06
N SER A 32 23.71 -33.57 -9.84
CA SER A 32 23.78 -35.04 -9.69
C SER A 32 24.35 -35.50 -8.34
N SER A 33 25.08 -34.63 -7.63
CA SER A 33 25.62 -34.87 -6.28
C SER A 33 24.79 -34.23 -5.15
N GLY A 34 23.65 -33.61 -5.47
CA GLY A 34 22.96 -32.67 -4.60
C GLY A 34 23.65 -31.30 -4.57
N ALA A 35 22.87 -30.23 -4.47
CA ALA A 35 23.39 -28.88 -4.27
C ALA A 35 23.81 -28.66 -2.81
N ALA A 36 24.85 -27.85 -2.57
CA ALA A 36 25.26 -27.46 -1.21
C ALA A 36 24.23 -26.49 -0.59
N SER A 37 24.26 -26.29 0.74
CA SER A 37 23.50 -25.19 1.35
C SER A 37 24.13 -23.85 0.93
N GLY A 38 23.30 -22.86 0.60
CA GLY A 38 23.79 -21.57 0.10
C GLY A 38 22.69 -20.70 -0.50
N VAL A 39 23.09 -19.57 -1.08
CA VAL A 39 22.18 -18.65 -1.75
C VAL A 39 22.06 -19.03 -3.22
N TYR A 40 20.82 -19.18 -3.69
CA TYR A 40 20.49 -19.57 -5.06
C TYR A 40 19.42 -18.66 -5.63
N LEU A 41 19.38 -18.56 -6.96
CA LEU A 41 18.36 -17.81 -7.67
C LEU A 41 17.21 -18.74 -8.06
N ILE A 42 15.99 -18.43 -7.61
CA ILE A 42 14.78 -19.20 -7.92
C ILE A 42 13.73 -18.31 -8.59
N LYS A 43 12.77 -18.93 -9.27
CA LYS A 43 11.60 -18.25 -9.82
C LYS A 43 10.33 -19.09 -9.61
N PRO A 44 9.56 -18.82 -8.55
CA PRO A 44 8.28 -19.47 -8.32
C PRO A 44 7.27 -19.24 -9.45
N ASP A 45 6.35 -20.17 -9.64
CA ASP A 45 5.27 -20.04 -10.62
C ASP A 45 4.41 -18.80 -10.34
N GLY A 46 4.19 -17.98 -11.37
CA GLY A 46 3.41 -16.74 -11.28
C GLY A 46 4.19 -15.51 -10.82
N TYR A 47 5.37 -15.67 -10.21
CA TYR A 47 6.20 -14.54 -9.79
C TYR A 47 6.95 -13.93 -10.98
N SER A 48 7.00 -12.60 -11.07
CA SER A 48 7.42 -11.89 -12.29
C SER A 48 8.91 -12.06 -12.60
N GLU A 49 9.78 -11.87 -11.62
CA GLU A 49 11.25 -11.87 -11.75
C GLU A 49 11.91 -12.86 -10.79
N PRO A 50 13.00 -13.55 -11.20
CA PRO A 50 13.73 -14.44 -10.30
C PRO A 50 14.32 -13.67 -9.10
N PHE A 51 14.44 -14.34 -7.95
CA PHE A 51 15.01 -13.74 -6.74
C PHE A 51 15.92 -14.71 -5.97
N GLU A 52 16.80 -14.14 -5.15
CA GLU A 52 17.73 -14.91 -4.33
C GLU A 52 17.04 -15.48 -3.08
N ILE A 53 17.37 -16.72 -2.74
CA ILE A 53 16.91 -17.38 -1.52
C ILE A 53 18.01 -18.25 -0.92
N TYR A 54 17.99 -18.43 0.40
CA TYR A 54 18.86 -19.38 1.06
C TYR A 54 18.23 -20.78 1.04
N CYS A 55 18.93 -21.73 0.41
CA CYS A 55 18.60 -23.14 0.43
C CYS A 55 19.42 -23.85 1.49
N ASP A 56 18.75 -24.56 2.40
CA ASP A 56 19.39 -25.44 3.36
C ASP A 56 19.25 -26.91 2.93
N ASN A 57 20.30 -27.42 2.29
CA ASN A 57 20.35 -28.74 1.67
C ASN A 57 21.08 -29.74 2.58
N VAL A 58 20.42 -30.15 3.66
CA VAL A 58 21.00 -31.02 4.70
C VAL A 58 20.29 -32.37 4.72
N ASN A 59 21.04 -33.46 4.94
CA ASN A 59 20.50 -34.82 5.15
C ASN A 59 19.52 -35.31 4.05
N SER A 60 19.78 -34.95 2.79
CA SER A 60 18.92 -35.31 1.64
C SER A 60 17.55 -34.60 1.58
N GLU A 61 17.31 -33.60 2.43
CA GLU A 61 16.19 -32.67 2.34
C GLU A 61 16.66 -31.33 1.77
N ALA A 62 15.79 -30.62 1.05
CA ALA A 62 16.06 -29.28 0.54
C ALA A 62 15.05 -28.28 1.10
N TRP A 63 15.50 -27.47 2.05
CA TRP A 63 14.65 -26.47 2.70
C TRP A 63 14.82 -25.10 2.06
N THR A 64 13.71 -24.49 1.67
CA THR A 64 13.67 -23.08 1.29
C THR A 64 13.51 -22.24 2.55
N VAL A 65 14.55 -21.51 2.97
CA VAL A 65 14.52 -20.78 4.24
C VAL A 65 13.77 -19.47 4.08
N LEU A 66 12.67 -19.31 4.82
CA LEU A 66 11.77 -18.15 4.75
C LEU A 66 12.13 -17.06 5.78
N LEU A 67 12.60 -17.49 6.95
CA LEU A 67 12.99 -16.65 8.07
C LEU A 67 14.21 -17.27 8.75
N ARG A 68 15.15 -16.43 9.17
CA ARG A 68 16.27 -16.85 10.03
C ARG A 68 16.53 -15.79 11.10
N ARG A 69 16.73 -16.26 12.34
CA ARG A 69 17.17 -15.47 13.51
C ARG A 69 18.39 -16.15 14.11
N ASN A 70 19.44 -15.41 14.46
CA ASN A 70 20.66 -15.99 15.01
C ASN A 70 21.48 -15.08 15.94
N ASP A 71 21.38 -13.75 15.83
CA ASP A 71 22.21 -12.84 16.63
C ASP A 71 21.53 -11.54 17.07
N GLU A 72 20.21 -11.42 16.85
CA GLU A 72 19.36 -10.28 17.25
C GLU A 72 19.83 -8.91 16.71
N ARG A 73 20.66 -8.91 15.66
CA ARG A 73 21.17 -7.66 15.08
C ARG A 73 20.19 -7.00 14.13
N LEU A 74 19.27 -7.77 13.55
CA LEU A 74 18.26 -7.24 12.65
C LEU A 74 16.99 -6.91 13.43
N ASN A 75 16.53 -5.66 13.35
CA ASN A 75 15.22 -5.28 13.87
C ASN A 75 14.12 -5.96 13.03
N PHE A 76 13.17 -6.64 13.69
CA PHE A 76 11.98 -7.23 13.07
C PHE A 76 10.70 -6.43 13.38
N ASP A 77 10.74 -5.40 14.24
CA ASP A 77 9.65 -4.44 14.38
C ASP A 77 9.70 -3.47 13.19
N ARG A 78 8.94 -3.81 12.15
CA ARG A 78 9.03 -3.25 10.79
C ARG A 78 7.66 -2.94 10.25
N ILE A 79 7.58 -1.96 9.34
CA ILE A 79 6.31 -1.55 8.73
C ILE A 79 5.84 -2.58 7.69
N TRP A 80 4.55 -2.52 7.34
CA TRP A 80 3.90 -3.45 6.39
C TRP A 80 4.69 -3.64 5.09
N ASN A 81 5.11 -2.56 4.45
CA ASN A 81 5.83 -2.63 3.16
C ASN A 81 7.17 -3.36 3.28
N GLU A 82 7.88 -3.23 4.41
CA GLU A 82 9.12 -3.97 4.63
C GLU A 82 8.84 -5.49 4.78
N TYR A 83 7.77 -5.87 5.50
CA TYR A 83 7.35 -7.26 5.60
C TYR A 83 6.82 -7.83 4.27
N ARG A 84 6.16 -6.99 3.46
CA ARG A 84 5.70 -7.33 2.11
C ARG A 84 6.88 -7.69 1.20
N ASP A 85 7.90 -6.83 1.16
CA ASP A 85 9.00 -6.91 0.20
C ASP A 85 10.13 -7.84 0.68
N GLY A 86 10.29 -7.97 2.00
CA GLY A 86 11.35 -8.72 2.67
C GLY A 86 12.54 -7.84 3.07
N PHE A 87 13.29 -8.28 4.07
CA PHE A 87 14.41 -7.53 4.63
C PHE A 87 15.48 -8.44 5.24
N GLY A 88 16.68 -7.90 5.46
CA GLY A 88 17.81 -8.63 6.01
C GLY A 88 18.76 -9.20 4.95
N PHE A 89 19.65 -10.09 5.38
CA PHE A 89 20.68 -10.69 4.54
C PHE A 89 20.56 -12.20 4.56
N LEU A 90 20.45 -12.84 3.39
CA LEU A 90 20.23 -14.30 3.26
C LEU A 90 21.32 -15.17 3.91
N SER A 91 22.52 -14.60 4.13
CA SER A 91 23.63 -15.25 4.84
C SER A 91 23.56 -15.10 6.37
N GLN A 92 22.64 -14.29 6.90
CA GLN A 92 22.47 -13.95 8.32
C GLN A 92 20.97 -13.99 8.71
N GLU A 93 20.48 -12.99 9.43
CA GLU A 93 19.06 -12.80 9.74
C GLU A 93 18.32 -12.18 8.56
N PHE A 94 17.13 -12.69 8.26
CA PHE A 94 16.27 -12.13 7.23
C PHE A 94 14.81 -12.59 7.36
N TRP A 95 13.94 -11.86 6.66
CA TRP A 95 12.59 -12.24 6.27
C TRP A 95 12.48 -12.18 4.75
N ILE A 96 11.98 -13.25 4.11
CA ILE A 96 11.98 -13.34 2.65
C ILE A 96 11.03 -12.34 1.96
N GLY A 97 9.97 -11.92 2.64
CA GLY A 97 8.91 -11.05 2.12
C GLY A 97 7.62 -11.80 1.88
N ASN A 98 6.50 -11.24 2.34
CA ASN A 98 5.18 -11.85 2.27
C ASN A 98 4.71 -12.04 0.83
N GLU A 99 5.06 -11.12 -0.07
CA GLU A 99 4.71 -11.26 -1.49
C GLU A 99 5.37 -12.52 -2.06
N LYS A 100 6.69 -12.68 -1.93
CA LYS A 100 7.42 -13.88 -2.38
C LYS A 100 6.87 -15.16 -1.74
N LEU A 101 6.57 -15.09 -0.44
CA LEU A 101 6.00 -16.20 0.32
C LEU A 101 4.65 -16.65 -0.23
N SER A 102 3.79 -15.73 -0.66
CA SER A 102 2.46 -16.04 -1.19
C SER A 102 2.54 -16.86 -2.49
N TYR A 103 3.49 -16.58 -3.39
CA TYR A 103 3.69 -17.38 -4.60
C TYR A 103 4.34 -18.73 -4.28
N LEU A 104 5.36 -18.74 -3.40
CA LEU A 104 6.02 -19.96 -2.96
C LEU A 104 5.04 -20.95 -2.35
N THR A 105 4.17 -20.53 -1.44
CA THR A 105 3.28 -21.46 -0.72
C THR A 105 2.07 -21.91 -1.55
N ASN A 106 1.76 -21.23 -2.66
CA ASN A 106 0.61 -21.55 -3.51
C ASN A 106 0.95 -22.25 -4.83
N GLN A 107 2.23 -22.32 -5.24
CA GLN A 107 2.63 -23.02 -6.47
C GLN A 107 2.57 -24.56 -6.35
N LYS A 108 2.81 -25.11 -5.15
CA LYS A 108 2.79 -26.54 -4.84
C LYS A 108 2.33 -26.76 -3.39
N ASN A 109 2.21 -28.02 -2.97
CA ASN A 109 2.04 -28.33 -1.56
C ASN A 109 3.41 -28.33 -0.88
N TYR A 110 3.61 -27.43 0.08
CA TYR A 110 4.80 -27.36 0.91
C TYR A 110 4.45 -27.72 2.34
N GLU A 111 5.36 -28.45 2.97
CA GLU A 111 5.42 -28.54 4.42
C GLU A 111 6.17 -27.34 5.00
N LEU A 112 5.77 -26.90 6.19
CA LEU A 112 6.44 -25.86 6.95
C LEU A 112 7.11 -26.48 8.16
N ARG A 113 8.42 -26.26 8.29
CA ARG A 113 9.20 -26.65 9.47
C ARG A 113 9.74 -25.40 10.17
N ILE A 114 9.54 -25.35 11.49
CA ILE A 114 10.06 -24.31 12.37
C ILE A 114 11.01 -24.99 13.35
N ASN A 115 12.28 -24.63 13.29
CA ASN A 115 13.30 -25.11 14.24
C ASN A 115 13.65 -23.97 15.20
N ILE A 116 13.65 -24.26 16.50
CA ILE A 116 14.03 -23.30 17.55
C ILE A 116 15.18 -23.91 18.34
N THR A 117 16.24 -23.12 18.54
CA THR A 117 17.38 -23.49 19.36
C THR A 117 17.51 -22.48 20.49
N TYR A 118 17.53 -22.97 21.73
CA TYR A 118 17.63 -22.15 22.93
C TYR A 118 19.09 -21.85 23.28
N ALA A 119 19.30 -20.87 24.17
CA ALA A 119 20.62 -20.44 24.60
C ALA A 119 21.43 -21.53 25.32
N ASP A 120 20.77 -22.52 25.91
CA ASP A 120 21.40 -23.68 26.55
C ASP A 120 21.81 -24.79 25.57
N GLY A 121 21.56 -24.58 24.27
CA GLY A 121 21.86 -25.53 23.19
C GLY A 121 20.79 -26.61 23.00
N SER A 122 19.73 -26.63 23.81
CA SER A 122 18.56 -27.45 23.52
C SER A 122 17.86 -26.94 22.26
N SER A 123 17.19 -27.83 21.53
CA SER A 123 16.45 -27.46 20.33
C SER A 123 15.18 -28.27 20.23
N CYS A 124 14.19 -27.69 19.56
CA CYS A 124 12.91 -28.29 19.30
C CYS A 124 12.46 -27.93 17.88
N TYR A 125 11.49 -28.66 17.34
CA TYR A 125 10.93 -28.35 16.04
C TYR A 125 9.44 -28.65 15.93
N VAL A 126 8.82 -27.92 15.02
CA VAL A 126 7.40 -28.04 14.66
C VAL A 126 7.28 -28.18 13.15
N ASN A 127 6.48 -29.15 12.71
CA ASN A 127 6.17 -29.39 11.31
C ASN A 127 4.66 -29.25 11.07
N TYR A 128 4.30 -28.65 9.94
CA TYR A 128 2.96 -28.67 9.36
C TYR A 128 3.05 -29.24 7.95
N ASP A 129 2.27 -30.27 7.64
CA ASP A 129 2.30 -30.94 6.32
C ASP A 129 1.68 -30.10 5.17
N LEU A 130 1.13 -28.94 5.49
CA LEU A 130 0.61 -27.96 4.55
C LEU A 130 0.77 -26.55 5.11
N PHE A 131 1.18 -25.62 4.26
CA PHE A 131 1.25 -24.20 4.60
C PHE A 131 0.87 -23.35 3.40
N ARG A 132 -0.14 -22.48 3.56
CA ARG A 132 -0.60 -21.54 2.52
C ARG A 132 -0.95 -20.19 3.09
N THR A 133 -0.57 -19.14 2.38
CA THR A 133 -0.98 -17.76 2.68
C THR A 133 -1.84 -17.20 1.55
N THR A 134 -2.60 -16.13 1.81
CA THR A 134 -3.16 -15.31 0.72
C THR A 134 -2.08 -14.43 0.07
N ASP A 135 -2.46 -13.74 -0.98
CA ASP A 135 -1.76 -12.61 -1.57
C ASP A 135 -1.99 -11.30 -0.78
N ASP A 136 -1.54 -10.17 -1.34
CA ASP A 136 -1.70 -8.82 -0.78
C ASP A 136 -3.17 -8.44 -0.53
N PHE A 137 -4.08 -8.82 -1.44
CA PHE A 137 -5.53 -8.56 -1.28
C PHE A 137 -6.10 -9.27 -0.05
N GLY A 138 -5.65 -10.49 0.23
CA GLY A 138 -6.00 -11.21 1.45
C GLY A 138 -5.17 -10.83 2.68
N SER A 139 -4.30 -9.82 2.55
CA SER A 139 -3.38 -9.35 3.60
C SER A 139 -2.44 -10.45 4.11
N TYR A 140 -1.95 -11.30 3.19
CA TYR A 140 -1.02 -12.41 3.48
C TYR A 140 -1.43 -13.33 4.63
N LYS A 141 -2.73 -13.45 4.90
CA LYS A 141 -3.26 -14.29 5.96
C LYS A 141 -2.91 -15.74 5.70
N ILE A 142 -2.48 -16.44 6.74
CA ILE A 142 -2.34 -17.89 6.69
C ILE A 142 -3.75 -18.48 6.54
N THR A 143 -4.03 -19.12 5.41
CA THR A 143 -5.36 -19.67 5.11
C THR A 143 -5.47 -21.14 5.40
N LYS A 144 -4.34 -21.87 5.32
CA LYS A 144 -4.27 -23.30 5.62
C LYS A 144 -2.96 -23.62 6.31
N LEU A 145 -3.09 -24.24 7.48
CA LEU A 145 -2.04 -25.00 8.13
C LEU A 145 -2.48 -26.46 8.21
N GLY A 146 -1.54 -27.34 7.91
CA GLY A 146 -1.73 -28.78 7.86
C GLY A 146 -1.79 -29.45 9.23
N GLN A 147 -1.69 -30.78 9.23
CA GLN A 147 -1.56 -31.52 10.48
C GLN A 147 -0.21 -31.23 11.13
N PHE A 148 -0.28 -30.96 12.43
CA PHE A 148 0.87 -30.71 13.27
C PHE A 148 1.63 -32.01 13.58
N SER A 149 2.96 -31.97 13.55
CA SER A 149 3.84 -32.99 14.10
C SER A 149 5.14 -32.37 14.65
N GLY A 150 5.87 -33.10 15.49
CA GLY A 150 7.12 -32.65 16.10
C GLY A 150 7.09 -32.73 17.62
N ASN A 151 8.06 -32.12 18.29
CA ASN A 151 8.18 -32.07 19.75
C ASN A 151 7.82 -30.67 20.30
N ALA A 152 6.69 -30.12 19.86
CA ALA A 152 6.27 -28.77 20.26
C ALA A 152 6.09 -28.58 21.76
N ASP A 153 5.80 -29.65 22.52
CA ASP A 153 5.72 -29.58 23.97
C ASP A 153 7.05 -29.08 24.59
N ASP A 154 8.18 -29.29 23.89
CA ASP A 154 9.51 -28.75 24.24
C ASP A 154 9.77 -27.35 23.64
N CYS A 155 8.95 -26.90 22.68
CA CYS A 155 9.06 -25.60 22.01
C CYS A 155 8.25 -24.48 22.67
N LEU A 156 7.24 -24.84 23.45
CA LEU A 156 6.33 -23.87 24.04
C LEU A 156 6.95 -23.35 25.34
N PRO A 157 7.24 -22.03 25.45
CA PRO A 157 7.42 -21.47 26.78
C PRO A 157 6.13 -21.77 27.55
N VAL A 158 6.25 -22.40 28.73
CA VAL A 158 5.17 -22.40 29.71
C VAL A 158 4.73 -20.94 29.81
N CYS A 159 3.49 -20.63 29.45
CA CYS A 159 2.96 -19.28 29.63
C CYS A 159 2.99 -19.02 31.12
N ASP A 160 4.05 -18.34 31.59
CA ASP A 160 4.05 -17.72 32.89
C ASP A 160 2.90 -16.72 32.89
N CYS A 161 2.19 -16.59 34.01
CA CYS A 161 0.87 -15.95 34.08
C CYS A 161 0.88 -14.58 33.39
N SER A 162 0.43 -14.51 32.14
CA SER A 162 0.56 -13.32 31.33
C SER A 162 -0.74 -12.55 31.37
N CYS A 163 -0.62 -11.25 31.66
CA CYS A 163 -1.74 -10.32 31.77
C CYS A 163 -2.41 -10.12 30.40
N GLN A 164 -3.61 -10.64 30.19
CA GLN A 164 -4.33 -10.43 28.93
C GLN A 164 -5.24 -9.19 29.00
N LYS A 165 -4.99 -8.20 28.13
CA LYS A 165 -5.90 -7.06 27.91
C LYS A 165 -6.79 -7.34 26.71
N THR A 166 -8.04 -6.89 26.76
CA THR A 166 -9.02 -7.10 25.68
C THR A 166 -9.51 -5.75 25.18
N CYS A 167 -10.00 -5.67 23.93
CA CYS A 167 -10.63 -4.42 23.45
C CYS A 167 -11.85 -4.03 24.29
N ALA A 168 -12.52 -4.99 24.95
CA ALA A 168 -13.64 -4.72 25.85
C ALA A 168 -13.22 -4.09 27.19
N ASN A 169 -11.95 -4.27 27.59
CA ASN A 169 -11.39 -3.73 28.83
C ASN A 169 -9.91 -3.38 28.62
N LEU A 170 -9.66 -2.16 28.14
CA LEU A 170 -8.32 -1.65 27.83
C LEU A 170 -7.43 -1.47 29.08
N SER A 171 -8.04 -1.35 30.25
CA SER A 171 -7.38 -1.07 31.53
C SER A 171 -7.42 -2.24 32.53
N VAL A 172 -8.25 -3.26 32.29
CA VAL A 172 -8.39 -4.41 33.20
C VAL A 172 -7.64 -5.59 32.64
N CYS A 173 -6.69 -6.07 33.45
CA CYS A 173 -5.94 -7.27 33.20
C CYS A 173 -6.77 -8.52 33.56
N LEU A 174 -7.06 -9.38 32.59
CA LEU A 174 -7.68 -10.68 32.85
C LEU A 174 -6.57 -11.74 32.96
N ASN A 175 -6.46 -12.37 34.13
CA ASN A 175 -5.54 -13.48 34.36
C ASN A 175 -6.13 -14.77 33.77
N THR A 176 -5.62 -15.23 32.63
CA THR A 176 -6.02 -16.51 32.01
C THR A 176 -5.17 -17.67 32.53
N CYS A 177 -5.36 -18.03 33.80
CA CYS A 177 -4.60 -19.10 34.48
C CYS A 177 -5.34 -20.45 34.55
N ASN A 178 -6.24 -20.75 33.62
CA ASN A 178 -6.94 -22.03 33.60
C ASN A 178 -6.50 -22.83 32.38
N ALA A 179 -5.47 -23.67 32.58
CA ALA A 179 -5.08 -24.96 31.96
C ALA A 179 -5.39 -25.31 30.49
N ASP A 180 -6.03 -24.44 29.70
CA ASP A 180 -6.25 -24.57 28.28
C ASP A 180 -5.29 -23.62 27.55
N ILE A 181 -4.69 -24.10 26.47
CA ILE A 181 -3.80 -23.31 25.61
C ILE A 181 -4.58 -22.07 25.14
N ALA A 182 -4.27 -20.91 25.72
CA ALA A 182 -4.89 -19.64 25.37
C ALA A 182 -3.86 -18.73 24.70
N CYS A 183 -4.20 -18.17 23.53
CA CYS A 183 -3.38 -17.17 22.87
C CYS A 183 -3.41 -15.87 23.70
N VAL A 184 -2.25 -15.47 24.20
CA VAL A 184 -2.04 -14.17 24.86
C VAL A 184 -1.45 -13.22 23.84
N CYS A 185 -1.95 -11.98 23.82
CA CYS A 185 -1.41 -10.95 22.93
C CYS A 185 -0.12 -10.39 23.51
N SER A 186 0.89 -10.21 22.65
CA SER A 186 2.13 -9.54 23.05
C SER A 186 1.87 -8.10 23.51
N ASP A 187 2.77 -7.54 24.32
CA ASP A 187 2.66 -6.16 24.81
C ASP A 187 2.39 -5.17 23.67
N GLY A 188 1.37 -4.33 23.84
CA GLY A 188 0.90 -3.37 22.83
C GLY A 188 -0.27 -3.88 21.97
N PHE A 189 -0.58 -5.18 22.02
CA PHE A 189 -1.73 -5.79 21.35
C PHE A 189 -2.80 -6.22 22.35
N TYR A 190 -4.04 -6.23 21.89
CA TYR A 190 -5.24 -6.42 22.69
C TYR A 190 -6.12 -7.46 22.02
N LEU A 191 -6.73 -8.33 22.83
CA LEU A 191 -7.59 -9.38 22.30
C LEU A 191 -8.93 -8.80 21.81
N LYS A 192 -9.28 -9.10 20.56
CA LYS A 192 -10.57 -8.82 19.94
C LYS A 192 -11.16 -10.12 19.39
N GLY A 193 -11.93 -10.82 20.21
CA GLY A 193 -12.38 -12.17 19.88
C GLY A 193 -11.23 -13.17 20.04
N GLU A 194 -10.78 -13.77 18.94
CA GLU A 194 -9.61 -14.68 18.90
C GLU A 194 -8.34 -13.99 18.34
N ASP A 195 -8.48 -12.77 17.81
CA ASP A 195 -7.39 -12.03 17.18
C ASP A 195 -6.68 -11.08 18.16
N CYS A 196 -5.37 -10.94 18.00
CA CYS A 196 -4.58 -9.92 18.68
C CYS A 196 -4.41 -8.71 17.77
N VAL A 197 -4.99 -7.57 18.16
CA VAL A 197 -5.01 -6.34 17.38
C VAL A 197 -4.33 -5.19 18.13
N PRO A 198 -3.66 -4.25 17.45
CA PRO A 198 -3.07 -3.08 18.09
C PRO A 198 -4.16 -2.18 18.73
N LEU A 199 -3.79 -1.35 19.71
CA LEU A 199 -4.73 -0.46 20.43
C LEU A 199 -5.60 0.40 19.49
N ALA A 200 -5.04 0.82 18.35
CA ALA A 200 -5.76 1.56 17.33
C ALA A 200 -7.03 0.80 16.89
N GLU A 201 -6.96 -0.51 16.71
CA GLU A 201 -8.10 -1.33 16.29
C GLU A 201 -9.11 -1.68 17.41
N CYS A 202 -8.77 -1.33 18.65
CA CYS A 202 -9.68 -1.36 19.79
C CYS A 202 -10.33 0.00 20.08
N SER A 203 -9.84 1.08 19.48
CA SER A 203 -10.31 2.42 19.77
C SER A 203 -11.59 2.70 18.97
N THR A 204 -12.65 3.10 19.67
CA THR A 204 -13.92 3.51 19.05
C THR A 204 -14.36 4.82 19.65
N CYS A 205 -14.96 5.68 18.84
CA CYS A 205 -15.54 6.94 19.30
C CYS A 205 -17.06 6.81 19.42
N GLU A 206 -17.66 7.46 20.41
CA GLU A 206 -19.12 7.53 20.54
C GLU A 206 -19.59 8.97 20.29
N VAL A 207 -20.58 9.13 19.40
CA VAL A 207 -21.21 10.43 19.11
C VAL A 207 -22.68 10.23 18.74
N ASP A 208 -23.57 11.01 19.37
CA ASP A 208 -25.03 10.96 19.12
C ASP A 208 -25.65 9.55 19.10
N GLY A 209 -25.13 8.64 19.94
CA GLY A 209 -25.58 7.25 20.04
C GLY A 209 -25.05 6.32 18.93
N ALA A 210 -24.15 6.80 18.06
CA ALA A 210 -23.41 6.01 17.10
C ALA A 210 -22.00 5.66 17.62
N THR A 211 -21.54 4.45 17.30
CA THR A 211 -20.18 3.98 17.58
C THR A 211 -19.37 4.01 16.28
N ILE A 212 -18.33 4.83 16.23
CA ILE A 212 -17.42 4.98 15.10
C ILE A 212 -16.17 4.13 15.34
N PRO A 213 -15.76 3.25 14.42
CA PRO A 213 -14.47 2.58 14.51
C PRO A 213 -13.31 3.57 14.32
N GLU A 214 -12.13 3.24 14.82
CA GLU A 214 -10.89 3.97 14.50
C GLU A 214 -10.73 4.16 12.99
N GLY A 215 -10.36 5.37 12.58
CA GLY A 215 -10.26 5.78 11.17
C GLY A 215 -11.61 6.02 10.48
N GLY A 216 -12.73 5.74 11.14
CA GLY A 216 -14.06 6.09 10.67
C GLY A 216 -14.42 7.56 10.90
N PHE A 217 -15.55 7.99 10.37
CA PHE A 217 -16.04 9.35 10.52
C PHE A 217 -17.55 9.42 10.83
N TYR A 218 -17.98 10.56 11.37
CA TYR A 218 -19.37 10.93 11.60
C TYR A 218 -19.67 12.30 11.00
N VAL A 219 -20.87 12.46 10.45
CA VAL A 219 -21.39 13.74 9.97
C VAL A 219 -22.72 14.01 10.66
N ASN A 220 -22.86 15.21 11.22
CA ASN A 220 -24.08 15.61 11.90
C ASN A 220 -25.28 15.72 10.94
N SER A 221 -26.49 15.80 11.50
CA SER A 221 -27.73 15.68 10.71
C SER A 221 -27.95 16.74 9.63
N ASP A 222 -27.34 17.91 9.79
CA ASP A 222 -27.39 19.05 8.89
C ASP A 222 -26.12 19.19 8.01
N CYS A 223 -25.18 18.24 8.10
CA CYS A 223 -23.91 18.25 7.37
C CYS A 223 -23.13 19.57 7.53
N THR A 224 -23.13 20.16 8.72
CA THR A 224 -22.38 21.37 9.07
C THR A 224 -21.10 21.08 9.85
N SER A 225 -20.89 19.81 10.23
CA SER A 225 -19.65 19.36 10.84
C SER A 225 -19.39 17.88 10.56
N ARG A 226 -18.11 17.54 10.49
CA ARG A 226 -17.61 16.17 10.38
C ARG A 226 -16.67 15.89 11.55
N ALA A 227 -16.70 14.68 12.09
CA ALA A 227 -15.72 14.21 13.05
C ALA A 227 -15.02 12.97 12.54
N ASP A 228 -13.69 12.94 12.58
CA ASP A 228 -12.90 11.74 12.35
C ASP A 228 -12.50 11.12 13.68
N CYS A 229 -12.59 9.78 13.79
CA CYS A 229 -12.20 9.05 15.00
C CYS A 229 -10.72 8.67 14.92
N LEU A 230 -9.89 9.31 15.75
CA LEU A 230 -8.45 9.08 15.80
C LEU A 230 -8.00 8.86 17.24
N ASN A 231 -7.36 7.73 17.51
CA ASN A 231 -6.93 7.24 18.82
C ASN A 231 -8.07 7.27 19.86
N GLY A 232 -9.29 6.91 19.43
CA GLY A 232 -10.49 6.93 20.28
C GLY A 232 -10.99 8.32 20.64
N GLN A 233 -10.50 9.37 19.96
CA GLN A 233 -10.93 10.75 20.13
C GLN A 233 -11.58 11.28 18.83
N LEU A 234 -12.70 11.99 18.97
CA LEU A 234 -13.32 12.70 17.87
C LEU A 234 -12.55 13.99 17.55
N ILE A 235 -12.04 14.10 16.34
CA ILE A 235 -11.42 15.30 15.80
C ILE A 235 -12.44 15.97 14.87
N TRP A 236 -12.96 17.12 15.29
CA TRP A 236 -14.03 17.82 14.57
C TRP A 236 -13.48 18.78 13.52
N ASP A 237 -13.92 18.60 12.28
CA ASP A 237 -13.91 19.58 11.22
C ASP A 237 -15.24 20.34 11.20
N VAL A 238 -15.21 21.55 11.75
CA VAL A 238 -16.35 22.49 11.80
C VAL A 238 -16.50 23.31 10.51
N THR A 239 -15.61 23.12 9.54
CA THR A 239 -15.68 23.78 8.23
C THR A 239 -16.38 22.92 7.19
N TYR A 240 -16.61 21.63 7.51
CA TYR A 240 -17.34 20.70 6.67
C TYR A 240 -18.75 21.22 6.33
N SER A 241 -19.03 21.33 5.04
CA SER A 241 -20.36 21.67 4.53
C SER A 241 -20.56 21.15 3.12
N CYS A 242 -21.80 20.83 2.77
CA CYS A 242 -22.12 20.49 1.38
C CYS A 242 -22.08 21.77 0.52
N SER A 243 -21.38 21.69 -0.60
CA SER A 243 -21.42 22.74 -1.62
C SER A 243 -22.76 22.74 -2.36
N ALA A 244 -23.00 23.77 -3.17
CA ALA A 244 -24.29 23.98 -3.82
C ALA A 244 -24.74 22.82 -4.75
N ASN A 245 -23.79 22.02 -5.26
CA ASN A 245 -24.08 20.88 -6.14
C ASN A 245 -24.18 19.53 -5.39
N ALA A 246 -24.08 19.53 -4.06
CA ALA A 246 -24.13 18.31 -3.26
C ALA A 246 -25.33 18.27 -2.31
N VAL A 247 -25.81 17.05 -2.04
CA VAL A 247 -26.96 16.79 -1.17
C VAL A 247 -26.50 16.13 0.12
N CYS A 248 -26.89 16.70 1.26
CA CYS A 248 -26.73 16.07 2.57
C CYS A 248 -27.80 14.98 2.75
N GLU A 249 -27.41 13.72 2.68
CA GLU A 249 -28.32 12.60 2.90
C GLU A 249 -27.59 11.38 3.47
N SER A 250 -28.34 10.31 3.77
CA SER A 250 -27.77 9.05 4.22
C SER A 250 -27.98 7.95 3.18
N ARG A 251 -26.89 7.34 2.69
CA ARG A 251 -26.93 6.16 1.82
C ARG A 251 -26.23 5.00 2.54
N ASN A 252 -26.91 3.86 2.66
CA ASN A 252 -26.40 2.68 3.38
C ASN A 252 -25.90 2.99 4.81
N ASN A 253 -26.65 3.81 5.55
CA ASN A 253 -26.31 4.29 6.91
C ASN A 253 -25.06 5.19 7.02
N ILE A 254 -24.51 5.66 5.90
CA ILE A 254 -23.42 6.65 5.90
C ILE A 254 -24.05 8.00 5.55
N ARG A 255 -23.93 8.99 6.44
CA ARG A 255 -24.34 10.38 6.17
C ARG A 255 -23.16 11.18 5.71
N GLN A 256 -23.31 11.91 4.60
CA GLN A 256 -22.32 12.82 4.05
C GLN A 256 -22.92 13.61 2.88
N CYS A 257 -22.14 14.51 2.31
CA CYS A 257 -22.45 15.18 1.05
C CYS A 257 -22.26 14.22 -0.13
N TYR A 258 -23.34 13.95 -0.86
CA TYR A 258 -23.32 13.13 -2.08
C TYR A 258 -23.51 14.01 -3.32
N THR A 259 -22.82 13.64 -4.40
CA THR A 259 -22.97 14.20 -5.75
C THR A 259 -22.67 13.10 -6.77
N ASP A 260 -23.22 13.24 -7.97
CA ASP A 260 -22.93 12.39 -9.12
C ASP A 260 -21.89 13.05 -10.07
N ASP A 261 -21.50 14.30 -9.83
CA ASP A 261 -20.48 15.03 -10.59
C ASP A 261 -19.09 14.45 -10.32
N VAL A 262 -18.36 14.00 -11.35
CA VAL A 262 -17.04 13.39 -11.14
C VAL A 262 -15.87 14.37 -11.29
N ASP A 263 -16.13 15.58 -11.80
CA ASP A 263 -15.19 16.69 -11.97
C ASP A 263 -15.93 18.03 -12.18
N CYS A 264 -15.19 19.14 -12.21
CA CYS A 264 -15.80 20.47 -12.39
C CYS A 264 -16.49 20.70 -13.74
N LEU A 265 -16.19 19.90 -14.77
CA LEU A 265 -16.87 20.03 -16.06
C LEU A 265 -18.29 19.49 -15.96
N ASP A 266 -18.49 18.39 -15.25
CA ASP A 266 -19.84 17.87 -14.96
C ASP A 266 -20.64 18.90 -14.13
N VAL A 267 -20.03 19.47 -13.08
CA VAL A 267 -20.63 20.57 -12.28
C VAL A 267 -21.06 21.75 -13.17
N TYR A 268 -20.22 22.16 -14.12
CA TYR A 268 -20.54 23.24 -15.05
C TYR A 268 -21.71 22.89 -15.97
N ASN A 269 -21.75 21.66 -16.48
CA ASN A 269 -22.81 21.18 -17.37
C ASN A 269 -24.17 21.06 -16.64
N ASP A 270 -24.14 20.80 -15.33
CA ASP A 270 -25.32 20.77 -14.46
C ASP A 270 -25.85 22.18 -14.11
N GLY A 271 -25.22 23.23 -14.64
CA GLY A 271 -25.70 24.61 -14.61
C GLY A 271 -25.06 25.49 -13.53
N PHE A 272 -24.08 24.97 -12.79
CA PHE A 272 -23.33 25.75 -11.81
C PHE A 272 -22.18 26.50 -12.49
N THR A 273 -22.46 27.71 -12.97
CA THR A 273 -21.50 28.47 -13.81
C THR A 273 -20.67 29.53 -13.06
N SER A 274 -20.81 29.64 -11.73
CA SER A 274 -19.99 30.54 -10.91
C SER A 274 -18.71 29.84 -10.45
N SER A 275 -17.57 30.52 -10.50
CA SER A 275 -16.32 30.00 -9.92
C SER A 275 -16.42 29.97 -8.40
N ASP A 276 -16.37 28.77 -7.81
CA ASP A 276 -16.52 28.55 -6.37
C ASP A 276 -15.98 27.16 -5.99
N VAL A 277 -16.07 26.81 -4.72
CA VAL A 277 -15.78 25.47 -4.20
C VAL A 277 -17.00 24.57 -4.38
N TYR A 278 -16.82 23.47 -5.11
CA TYR A 278 -17.85 22.47 -5.37
C TYR A 278 -17.38 21.09 -4.93
N THR A 279 -18.32 20.21 -4.65
CA THR A 279 -18.06 18.82 -4.27
C THR A 279 -18.04 17.97 -5.53
N ILE A 280 -17.08 17.06 -5.66
CA ILE A 280 -16.98 16.10 -6.76
C ILE A 280 -16.73 14.70 -6.20
N ASN A 281 -17.07 13.69 -6.99
CA ASN A 281 -16.86 12.29 -6.66
C ASN A 281 -16.22 11.54 -7.85
N PRO A 282 -14.88 11.62 -8.01
CA PRO A 282 -14.19 10.99 -9.14
C PRO A 282 -14.43 9.49 -9.26
N THR A 283 -14.40 8.98 -10.48
CA THR A 283 -14.61 7.56 -10.75
C THR A 283 -13.52 6.72 -10.07
N ASN A 284 -13.92 5.62 -9.42
CA ASN A 284 -13.05 4.71 -8.67
C ASN A 284 -12.33 5.32 -7.46
N TRP A 285 -12.67 6.55 -7.06
CA TRP A 285 -12.18 7.12 -5.80
C TRP A 285 -12.69 6.26 -4.63
N PRO A 286 -11.80 5.70 -3.78
CA PRO A 286 -12.23 4.82 -2.68
C PRO A 286 -12.79 5.59 -1.48
N GLY A 287 -12.55 6.90 -1.40
CA GLY A 287 -13.01 7.74 -0.30
C GLY A 287 -14.39 8.37 -0.55
N SER A 288 -14.78 9.23 0.37
CA SER A 288 -15.95 10.09 0.23
C SER A 288 -15.74 11.19 -0.83
N ALA A 289 -16.84 11.67 -1.41
CA ALA A 289 -16.82 12.86 -2.26
C ALA A 289 -16.13 14.02 -1.53
N PHE A 290 -15.37 14.83 -2.27
CA PHE A 290 -14.51 15.87 -1.71
C PHE A 290 -14.67 17.19 -2.45
N GLN A 291 -14.28 18.28 -1.80
CA GLN A 291 -14.36 19.61 -2.37
C GLN A 291 -13.15 19.95 -3.25
N VAL A 292 -13.39 20.72 -4.30
CA VAL A 292 -12.40 21.30 -5.21
C VAL A 292 -12.79 22.72 -5.58
N TYR A 293 -11.82 23.55 -5.95
CA TYR A 293 -12.13 24.83 -6.57
C TYR A 293 -12.38 24.65 -8.06
N CYS A 294 -13.58 25.01 -8.51
CA CYS A 294 -13.92 25.02 -9.92
C CYS A 294 -13.80 26.43 -10.48
N ASN A 295 -12.92 26.61 -11.46
CA ASN A 295 -12.85 27.84 -12.23
C ASN A 295 -13.77 27.73 -13.46
N MET A 296 -14.82 28.56 -13.47
CA MET A 296 -15.85 28.58 -14.51
C MET A 296 -15.58 29.63 -15.60
N SER A 297 -14.42 30.30 -15.56
CA SER A 297 -13.96 31.23 -16.60
C SER A 297 -13.37 30.49 -17.81
N ASP A 298 -13.16 31.20 -18.92
CA ASP A 298 -12.48 30.67 -20.12
C ASP A 298 -13.05 29.33 -20.64
N GLY A 299 -14.38 29.26 -20.75
CA GLY A 299 -15.10 28.06 -21.19
C GLY A 299 -15.54 27.13 -20.06
N GLY A 300 -15.09 27.40 -18.83
CA GLY A 300 -15.53 26.76 -17.61
C GLY A 300 -15.12 25.29 -17.43
N GLY A 301 -15.49 24.73 -16.28
CA GLY A 301 -15.23 23.33 -15.94
C GLY A 301 -13.79 23.00 -15.53
N TRP A 302 -12.98 24.00 -15.17
CA TRP A 302 -11.59 23.76 -14.77
C TRP A 302 -11.51 23.34 -13.31
N THR A 303 -11.06 22.11 -13.06
CA THR A 303 -10.72 21.64 -11.71
C THR A 303 -9.32 22.15 -11.35
N VAL A 304 -9.24 23.05 -10.37
CA VAL A 304 -7.96 23.63 -9.94
C VAL A 304 -7.34 22.74 -8.86
N PHE A 305 -6.18 22.15 -9.17
CA PHE A 305 -5.47 21.27 -8.22
C PHE A 305 -4.31 21.97 -7.49
N GLN A 306 -3.81 23.09 -8.03
CA GLN A 306 -2.81 23.93 -7.40
C GLN A 306 -3.16 25.39 -7.65
N ARG A 307 -3.11 26.22 -6.59
CA ARG A 307 -3.26 27.67 -6.70
C ARG A 307 -2.26 28.39 -5.80
N ARG A 308 -1.57 29.40 -6.36
CA ARG A 308 -0.67 30.32 -5.65
C ARG A 308 -1.15 31.75 -5.91
N VAL A 309 -1.16 32.58 -4.89
CA VAL A 309 -1.69 33.95 -4.92
C VAL A 309 -0.73 34.91 -4.23
N ASP A 310 -0.47 34.72 -2.94
CA ASP A 310 0.25 35.68 -2.08
C ASP A 310 1.32 35.04 -1.17
N GLY A 311 1.49 33.72 -1.22
CA GLY A 311 2.46 33.00 -0.41
C GLY A 311 2.06 32.80 1.06
N THR A 312 0.78 32.98 1.40
CA THR A 312 0.25 32.73 2.76
C THR A 312 0.32 31.25 3.17
N VAL A 313 0.32 30.33 2.21
CA VAL A 313 0.48 28.90 2.45
C VAL A 313 1.90 28.46 2.10
N ASP A 314 2.56 27.82 3.07
CA ASP A 314 3.87 27.19 2.84
C ASP A 314 3.72 25.92 1.98
N PHE A 315 4.47 25.85 0.87
CA PHE A 315 4.54 24.70 -0.02
C PHE A 315 5.80 23.84 0.23
N TYR A 316 6.69 24.23 1.15
CA TYR A 316 7.79 23.37 1.58
C TYR A 316 7.30 22.36 2.62
N ARG A 317 6.55 21.35 2.15
CA ARG A 317 5.87 20.36 2.99
C ARG A 317 6.42 18.95 2.81
N ASN A 318 6.07 18.07 3.75
CA ASN A 318 6.47 16.66 3.73
C ASN A 318 5.62 15.84 2.73
N TRP A 319 6.02 14.58 2.53
CA TRP A 319 5.35 13.63 1.63
C TRP A 319 3.86 13.48 1.93
N THR A 320 3.50 13.25 3.20
CA THR A 320 2.11 13.05 3.64
C THR A 320 1.23 14.25 3.28
N SER A 321 1.71 15.48 3.49
CA SER A 321 0.97 16.69 3.09
C SER A 321 0.74 16.77 1.59
N TYR A 322 1.74 16.42 0.75
CA TYR A 322 1.56 16.43 -0.71
C TYR A 322 0.64 15.31 -1.19
N LYS A 323 0.67 14.15 -0.53
CA LYS A 323 -0.25 13.04 -0.78
C LYS A 323 -1.70 13.44 -0.48
N GLU A 324 -1.95 13.97 0.72
CA GLU A 324 -3.30 14.28 1.22
C GLU A 324 -3.86 15.61 0.68
N GLY A 325 -3.00 16.60 0.45
CA GLY A 325 -3.36 17.98 0.12
C GLY A 325 -3.23 18.92 1.32
N PHE A 326 -3.17 20.23 1.04
CA PHE A 326 -3.07 21.28 2.04
C PHE A 326 -3.53 22.64 1.51
N GLY A 327 -3.79 23.59 2.40
CA GLY A 327 -4.26 24.93 2.08
C GLY A 327 -5.79 25.02 2.06
N SER A 328 -6.32 26.04 1.38
CA SER A 328 -7.76 26.29 1.30
C SER A 328 -8.20 26.41 -0.16
N PHE A 329 -9.27 25.71 -0.54
CA PHE A 329 -9.71 25.64 -1.94
C PHE A 329 -10.14 27.01 -2.50
N ASP A 330 -10.67 27.90 -1.66
CA ASP A 330 -11.00 29.28 -2.03
C ASP A 330 -9.77 30.19 -2.23
N HIS A 331 -8.58 29.76 -1.78
CA HIS A 331 -7.31 30.51 -1.85
C HIS A 331 -6.13 29.62 -2.31
N GLU A 332 -4.97 29.71 -1.64
CA GLU A 332 -3.78 28.90 -1.93
C GLU A 332 -3.95 27.47 -1.43
N HIS A 333 -3.73 26.50 -2.32
CA HIS A 333 -3.83 25.08 -1.97
C HIS A 333 -3.07 24.17 -2.93
N TRP A 334 -2.84 22.95 -2.44
CA TRP A 334 -2.51 21.75 -3.18
C TRP A 334 -3.59 20.71 -2.93
N LEU A 335 -4.20 20.17 -3.98
CA LEU A 335 -5.35 19.27 -3.86
C LEU A 335 -5.00 17.93 -3.19
N GLY A 336 -3.79 17.44 -3.39
CA GLY A 336 -3.33 16.12 -2.95
C GLY A 336 -3.10 15.16 -4.11
N ASN A 337 -1.98 14.43 -4.07
CA ASN A 337 -1.55 13.56 -5.15
C ASN A 337 -2.47 12.34 -5.33
N ASP A 338 -3.03 11.81 -4.24
CA ASP A 338 -4.01 10.73 -4.32
C ASP A 338 -5.21 11.14 -5.17
N LYS A 339 -5.78 12.31 -4.86
CA LYS A 339 -6.94 12.85 -5.58
C LYS A 339 -6.58 13.12 -7.05
N LEU A 340 -5.40 13.66 -7.30
CA LEU A 340 -4.90 13.94 -8.65
C LEU A 340 -4.70 12.66 -9.49
N TYR A 341 -4.24 11.58 -8.88
CA TYR A 341 -4.13 10.27 -9.53
C TYR A 341 -5.49 9.79 -10.04
N TYR A 342 -6.52 9.75 -9.19
CA TYR A 342 -7.86 9.30 -9.60
C TYR A 342 -8.49 10.23 -10.64
N LEU A 343 -8.34 11.55 -10.48
CA LEU A 343 -8.81 12.54 -11.45
C LEU A 343 -8.14 12.34 -12.81
N THR A 344 -6.82 12.22 -12.90
CA THR A 344 -6.14 12.14 -14.20
C THR A 344 -6.29 10.77 -14.88
N ASN A 345 -6.66 9.73 -14.13
CA ASN A 345 -6.83 8.38 -14.67
C ASN A 345 -8.29 8.01 -15.02
N GLN A 346 -9.30 8.75 -14.56
CA GLN A 346 -10.71 8.45 -14.90
C GLN A 346 -11.10 8.79 -16.35
N LYS A 347 -10.53 9.85 -16.94
CA LYS A 347 -10.80 10.31 -18.32
C LYS A 347 -9.52 10.91 -18.93
N ARG A 348 -9.60 11.43 -20.16
CA ARG A 348 -8.50 12.17 -20.81
C ARG A 348 -8.63 13.66 -20.48
N TYR A 349 -7.76 14.20 -19.63
CA TYR A 349 -7.80 15.61 -19.21
C TYR A 349 -6.74 16.45 -19.88
N THR A 350 -7.13 17.66 -20.28
CA THR A 350 -6.22 18.72 -20.70
C THR A 350 -5.74 19.50 -19.47
N ILE A 351 -4.45 19.83 -19.41
CA ILE A 351 -3.86 20.68 -18.37
C ILE A 351 -3.58 22.07 -18.93
N ARG A 352 -3.90 23.08 -18.11
CA ARG A 352 -3.54 24.47 -18.34
C ARG A 352 -2.71 24.95 -17.14
N ILE A 353 -1.63 25.64 -17.42
CA ILE A 353 -0.75 26.26 -16.42
C ILE A 353 -0.79 27.76 -16.67
N ASP A 354 -1.34 28.51 -15.73
CA ASP A 354 -1.37 29.97 -15.75
C ASP A 354 -0.24 30.52 -14.87
N LEU A 355 0.51 31.49 -15.40
CA LEU A 355 1.63 32.15 -14.75
C LEU A 355 1.50 33.65 -14.90
N VAL A 356 1.99 34.40 -13.93
CA VAL A 356 2.10 35.86 -13.99
C VAL A 356 3.57 36.23 -13.88
N ASN A 357 4.07 37.07 -14.80
CA ASN A 357 5.46 37.54 -14.73
C ASN A 357 5.64 38.60 -13.62
N LEU A 358 6.86 39.08 -13.43
CA LEU A 358 7.17 40.12 -12.45
C LEU A 358 6.47 41.46 -12.73
N ASP A 359 6.09 41.72 -13.99
CA ASP A 359 5.42 42.92 -14.44
C ASP A 359 3.88 42.83 -14.31
N GLY A 360 3.35 41.68 -13.89
CA GLY A 360 1.91 41.43 -13.73
C GLY A 360 1.20 40.92 -14.99
N ASP A 361 1.92 40.65 -16.07
CA ASP A 361 1.35 40.12 -17.31
C ASP A 361 1.00 38.62 -17.17
N PRO A 362 -0.21 38.21 -17.54
CA PRO A 362 -0.63 36.81 -17.51
C PRO A 362 -0.15 36.06 -18.76
N TYR A 363 0.31 34.83 -18.54
CA TYR A 363 0.73 33.87 -19.57
C TYR A 363 0.15 32.50 -19.25
N TYR A 364 -0.06 31.68 -20.28
CA TYR A 364 -0.45 30.30 -20.05
C TYR A 364 0.12 29.32 -21.07
N ALA A 365 0.27 28.08 -20.63
CA ALA A 365 0.58 26.93 -21.45
C ALA A 365 -0.53 25.89 -21.33
N LYS A 366 -0.93 25.28 -22.45
CA LYS A 366 -1.97 24.26 -22.50
C LYS A 366 -1.48 22.98 -23.18
N TYR A 367 -1.70 21.84 -22.53
CA TYR A 367 -1.36 20.51 -23.03
C TYR A 367 -2.62 19.67 -23.10
N ASP A 368 -2.82 18.95 -24.19
CA ASP A 368 -4.06 18.19 -24.44
C ASP A 368 -4.23 16.97 -23.53
N TYR A 369 -3.18 16.60 -22.79
CA TYR A 369 -3.18 15.43 -21.94
C TYR A 369 -2.17 15.50 -20.81
N PHE A 370 -2.53 14.97 -19.64
CA PHE A 370 -1.55 14.60 -18.62
C PHE A 370 -2.05 13.43 -17.75
N ARG A 371 -1.11 12.66 -17.20
CA ARG A 371 -1.40 11.62 -16.20
C ARG A 371 -0.31 11.50 -15.15
N VAL A 372 -0.78 11.29 -13.93
CA VAL A 372 0.03 11.02 -12.75
C VAL A 372 -0.13 9.55 -12.38
N ASN A 373 0.95 8.89 -11.99
CA ASN A 373 0.91 7.51 -11.50
C ASN A 373 0.51 7.44 -10.01
N ASP A 374 0.38 6.23 -9.48
CA ASP A 374 0.02 6.02 -8.08
C ASP A 374 1.22 6.28 -7.14
N GLU A 375 0.99 6.08 -5.84
CA GLU A 375 2.03 6.25 -4.83
C GLU A 375 3.22 5.30 -5.02
N ASN A 376 2.99 4.09 -5.54
CA ASN A 376 4.04 3.09 -5.74
C ASN A 376 5.09 3.55 -6.77
N ASP A 377 4.67 4.36 -7.75
CA ASP A 377 5.58 5.04 -8.69
C ASP A 377 5.80 6.52 -8.31
N ASN A 378 5.69 6.85 -7.02
CA ASN A 378 5.94 8.17 -6.44
C ASN A 378 5.16 9.31 -7.12
N TYR A 379 3.94 9.05 -7.59
CA TYR A 379 3.13 10.01 -8.34
C TYR A 379 3.86 10.61 -9.56
N ARG A 380 4.74 9.83 -10.18
CA ARG A 380 5.48 10.28 -11.36
C ARG A 380 4.53 10.69 -12.47
N LEU A 381 4.80 11.84 -13.08
CA LEU A 381 4.15 12.29 -14.29
C LEU A 381 4.55 11.36 -15.44
N SER A 382 3.64 10.45 -15.82
CA SER A 382 3.94 9.36 -16.76
C SER A 382 3.68 9.75 -18.20
N GLN A 383 2.75 10.69 -18.43
CA GLN A 383 2.36 11.13 -19.75
C GLN A 383 2.05 12.63 -19.74
N VAL A 384 2.62 13.37 -20.68
CA VAL A 384 2.25 14.75 -21.00
C VAL A 384 2.01 14.79 -22.51
N GLY A 385 0.87 15.35 -22.89
CA GLY A 385 0.46 15.53 -24.27
C GLY A 385 1.27 16.58 -25.03
N LEU A 386 0.88 16.82 -26.28
CA LEU A 386 1.52 17.85 -27.09
C LEU A 386 1.05 19.23 -26.63
N THR A 387 1.95 20.21 -26.66
CA THR A 387 1.58 21.60 -26.38
C THR A 387 0.66 22.13 -27.48
N VAL A 388 -0.54 22.56 -27.10
CA VAL A 388 -1.57 23.03 -28.05
C VAL A 388 -1.57 24.55 -28.17
N VAL A 389 -1.22 25.26 -27.08
CA VAL A 389 -1.11 26.73 -27.08
C VAL A 389 0.02 27.15 -26.14
N LEU A 390 0.92 28.00 -26.66
CA LEU A 390 1.92 28.74 -25.88
C LEU A 390 1.66 30.23 -26.06
N GLN A 391 1.17 30.88 -25.00
CA GLN A 391 1.35 32.31 -24.85
C GLN A 391 2.45 32.50 -23.81
N MET A 392 3.70 32.23 -24.19
CA MET A 392 4.88 32.46 -23.36
C MET A 392 5.97 33.09 -24.23
N ASN A 393 6.58 34.19 -23.77
CA ASN A 393 7.87 34.60 -24.32
C ASN A 393 8.91 33.55 -23.91
N VAL A 394 9.76 33.15 -24.87
CA VAL A 394 10.58 31.91 -24.94
C VAL A 394 11.51 31.62 -23.73
N ALA A 395 11.58 32.49 -22.72
CA ALA A 395 12.48 32.35 -21.56
C ALA A 395 11.93 31.46 -20.41
N ALA A 396 10.63 31.13 -20.37
CA ALA A 396 10.03 30.45 -19.21
C ALA A 396 9.71 28.94 -19.44
N ALA A 397 10.03 28.38 -20.61
CA ALA A 397 9.77 26.97 -20.95
C ALA A 397 10.66 25.95 -20.20
N THR A 398 11.60 26.40 -19.36
CA THR A 398 12.56 25.56 -18.62
C THR A 398 12.09 25.14 -17.22
N LEU A 399 10.89 25.55 -16.78
CA LEU A 399 10.42 25.33 -15.40
C LEU A 399 9.67 24.00 -15.16
N MET A 400 9.42 23.20 -16.20
CA MET A 400 8.62 21.97 -16.09
C MET A 400 9.18 20.82 -15.23
N PRO A 401 10.49 20.64 -14.99
CA PRO A 401 10.96 19.56 -14.11
C PRO A 401 10.95 19.91 -12.61
N VAL A 402 10.43 21.08 -12.21
CA VAL A 402 10.57 21.60 -10.83
C VAL A 402 9.22 21.76 -10.11
N ILE A 403 8.09 21.52 -10.78
CA ILE A 403 6.76 21.86 -10.24
C ILE A 403 5.89 20.61 -9.94
N LEU A 404 6.31 19.41 -10.33
CA LEU A 404 5.65 18.14 -10.00
C LEU A 404 6.64 17.16 -9.38
#